data_AF-A0A1I6LKE7-F1
#
_entry.id   AF-A0A1I6LKE7-F1
#
_cell.length_a   1.000
_cell.length_b   1.000
_cell.length_c   1.000
_cell.angle_alpha   90.00
_cell.angle_beta   90.00
_cell.angle_gamma   90.00
#
_symmetry.space_group_name_H-M   'P 1'
#
loop_
_entity.id
_entity.type
_entity.pdbx_description
1 polymer ?
#
loop_
_entity_poly.entity_id
_entity_poly.type
_entity_poly.pdbx_seq_one_letter_code
_entity_poly.pdbx_strand_id
1 'polypeptide(L)'
;MTDNEIYQSMIQRRELAYRDDQIIDSSYYNDPIDHSPGRLAGNSRIAGDASPEVQSRVIDAIVSASERGGLTPHQTAYVLAIARVESGFNPDAAAGTTTAYGLGQFVDRTAASYGIDDSNRGDITKQAEALVAHYKDNAAIASSRGKGEEYIYKYHHDGPASEYGGLALSRKHVMPYVDAYEKFVLDHQKSHGVTPFDPAFDARNHAAPPASARQHGDGGVLRQGARGDAVGELQTQLNQLGYSDLHGRSLQVDHHFGPGTKAAVESFQQANDLMPDGIVGPATTRQIHARLEEQASTQAQNTQQSPARLDDPSHPGNALYLQAREHVFRLDTQQGRTPDQYSHNLAAALTAAAQAEGLQRIDQVALSDNASRAWAVQRPPGVRDHFFDRHASVDTAQAVNTSVEQSSAAWEWAIQQQSVQAQSQVQNQAQGQNQQIEPAGPAMQIRQ
;
A
#
# COMPACT_ATOMS: atom_id res chain seq x y z
N MET A 1 -26.00 -47.62 -3.35
CA MET A 1 -25.34 -46.85 -2.28
C MET A 1 -26.43 -46.04 -1.61
N THR A 2 -26.50 -46.03 -0.29
CA THR A 2 -27.37 -45.09 0.44
C THR A 2 -26.87 -43.64 0.22
N ASP A 3 -27.72 -42.62 0.38
CA ASP A 3 -27.32 -41.21 0.17
C ASP A 3 -26.08 -40.83 0.98
N ASN A 4 -25.84 -41.46 2.13
CA ASN A 4 -24.71 -41.15 2.99
C ASN A 4 -23.41 -41.90 2.61
N GLU A 5 -23.48 -42.95 1.79
CA GLU A 5 -22.31 -43.77 1.42
C GLU A 5 -21.40 -43.07 0.40
N ILE A 6 -21.96 -42.25 -0.51
CA ILE A 6 -21.17 -41.60 -1.56
C ILE A 6 -20.18 -40.57 -0.99
N TYR A 7 -20.53 -39.92 0.13
CA TYR A 7 -19.70 -38.89 0.77
C TYR A 7 -18.57 -39.47 1.61
N GLN A 8 -18.62 -40.74 2.03
CA GLN A 8 -17.61 -41.32 2.94
C GLN A 8 -16.18 -41.18 2.42
N SER A 9 -16.00 -41.25 1.10
CA SER A 9 -14.71 -41.07 0.43
C SER A 9 -14.25 -39.61 0.33
N MET A 10 -15.16 -38.66 0.56
CA MET A 10 -14.93 -37.22 0.48
C MET A 10 -14.62 -36.59 1.84
N ILE A 11 -15.07 -37.19 2.94
CA ILE A 11 -14.90 -36.62 4.29
C ILE A 11 -13.43 -36.49 4.65
N GLN A 12 -13.02 -35.27 5.02
CA GLN A 12 -11.70 -34.94 5.51
C GLN A 12 -11.63 -35.01 7.03
N ARG A 13 -10.41 -35.20 7.52
CA ARG A 13 -10.11 -35.19 8.95
C ARG A 13 -9.49 -33.85 9.31
N ARG A 14 -9.70 -33.42 10.56
CA ARG A 14 -9.05 -32.26 11.15
C ARG A 14 -7.54 -32.27 10.90
N GLU A 15 -7.04 -31.16 10.38
CA GLU A 15 -5.61 -30.92 10.17
C GLU A 15 -4.91 -30.37 11.42
N LEU A 16 -3.64 -30.00 11.27
CA LEU A 16 -2.87 -29.38 12.36
C LEU A 16 -3.30 -27.93 12.56
N ALA A 17 -3.48 -27.54 13.82
CA ALA A 17 -3.73 -26.16 14.20
C ALA A 17 -2.48 -25.28 13.98
N TYR A 18 -2.71 -24.01 13.67
CA TYR A 18 -1.67 -22.99 13.82
C TYR A 18 -1.30 -22.84 15.31
N ARG A 19 -0.03 -22.58 15.57
CA ARG A 19 0.44 -22.18 16.90
C ARG A 19 0.18 -20.69 17.14
N ASP A 20 0.07 -20.29 18.39
CA ASP A 20 -0.18 -18.90 18.79
C ASP A 20 0.82 -17.90 18.18
N ASP A 21 2.10 -18.28 18.06
CA ASP A 21 3.16 -17.45 17.46
C ASP A 21 3.03 -17.27 15.94
N GLN A 22 2.17 -18.04 15.28
CA GLN A 22 1.93 -17.98 13.84
C GLN A 22 0.68 -17.18 13.48
N ILE A 23 -0.14 -16.83 14.48
CA ILE A 23 -1.42 -16.16 14.25
C ILE A 23 -1.20 -14.65 14.29
N ILE A 24 -1.48 -13.97 13.18
CA ILE A 24 -1.40 -12.51 13.09
C ILE A 24 -2.71 -11.86 13.51
N ASP A 25 -2.66 -10.64 14.05
CA ASP A 25 -3.84 -9.93 14.58
C ASP A 25 -4.93 -9.68 13.53
N SER A 26 -4.55 -9.54 12.26
CA SER A 26 -5.51 -9.32 11.16
C SER A 26 -6.15 -10.61 10.64
N SER A 27 -5.80 -11.77 11.20
CA SER A 27 -6.38 -13.06 10.80
C SER A 27 -7.73 -13.31 11.47
N TYR A 28 -8.64 -13.96 10.73
CA TYR A 28 -9.92 -14.46 11.26
C TYR A 28 -9.78 -15.72 12.12
N TYR A 29 -8.56 -16.22 12.36
CA TYR A 29 -8.33 -17.49 13.05
C TYR A 29 -8.78 -17.49 14.52
N ASN A 30 -8.79 -16.33 15.17
CA ASN A 30 -9.26 -16.19 16.55
C ASN A 30 -10.69 -15.66 16.65
N ASP A 31 -11.34 -15.39 15.52
CA ASP A 31 -12.70 -14.84 15.52
C ASP A 31 -13.72 -15.90 15.96
N PRO A 32 -14.75 -15.51 16.73
CA PRO A 32 -15.80 -16.42 17.15
C PRO A 32 -16.53 -17.02 15.95
N ILE A 33 -16.85 -18.31 16.05
CA ILE A 33 -17.64 -19.02 15.05
C ILE A 33 -19.12 -18.84 15.37
N ASP A 34 -19.91 -18.45 14.38
CA ASP A 34 -21.37 -18.37 14.53
C ASP A 34 -21.95 -19.79 14.60
N HIS A 35 -22.66 -20.10 15.69
CA HIS A 35 -23.36 -21.38 15.86
C HIS A 35 -24.87 -21.19 15.94
N SER A 36 -25.37 -20.10 15.36
CA SER A 36 -26.81 -19.81 15.27
C SER A 36 -27.55 -20.98 14.61
N PRO A 37 -28.76 -21.35 15.10
CA PRO A 37 -29.51 -22.48 14.56
C PRO A 37 -29.69 -22.41 13.05
N GLY A 38 -29.36 -23.50 12.35
CA GLY A 38 -29.46 -23.61 10.90
C GLY A 38 -28.21 -23.16 10.14
N ARG A 39 -27.25 -22.51 10.81
CA ARG A 39 -25.95 -22.22 10.21
C ARG A 39 -25.08 -23.48 10.20
N LEU A 40 -24.59 -23.85 9.03
CA LEU A 40 -23.59 -24.89 8.88
C LEU A 40 -22.23 -24.32 9.32
N ALA A 41 -21.65 -24.89 10.37
CA ALA A 41 -20.43 -24.40 11.00
C ALA A 41 -19.40 -25.51 11.17
N GLY A 42 -18.12 -25.16 11.11
CA GLY A 42 -17.04 -26.02 11.58
C GLY A 42 -17.02 -26.16 13.10
N ASN A 43 -16.30 -27.16 13.61
CA ASN A 43 -16.04 -27.26 15.05
C ASN A 43 -14.96 -26.25 15.52
N SER A 44 -14.12 -25.78 14.60
CA SER A 44 -13.10 -24.73 14.81
C SER A 44 -12.68 -24.11 13.47
N ARG A 45 -11.65 -23.24 13.48
CA ARG A 45 -11.05 -22.60 12.29
C ARG A 45 -10.11 -23.51 11.49
N ILE A 46 -10.00 -24.78 11.84
CA ILE A 46 -9.01 -25.70 11.26
C ILE A 46 -9.61 -26.47 10.09
N ALA A 47 -8.83 -26.61 9.01
CA ALA A 47 -9.25 -27.38 7.84
C ALA A 47 -9.66 -28.82 8.21
N GLY A 48 -10.74 -29.31 7.58
CA GLY A 48 -11.24 -30.68 7.80
C GLY A 48 -11.93 -30.94 9.15
N ASP A 49 -12.08 -29.93 10.00
CA ASP A 49 -12.62 -30.09 11.36
C ASP A 49 -14.15 -30.02 11.45
N ALA A 50 -14.85 -29.72 10.35
CA ALA A 50 -16.31 -29.76 10.33
C ALA A 50 -16.84 -31.20 10.47
N SER A 51 -18.05 -31.38 11.03
CA SER A 51 -18.64 -32.72 11.15
C SER A 51 -18.87 -33.35 9.77
N PRO A 52 -18.93 -34.70 9.65
CA PRO A 52 -19.22 -35.36 8.38
C PRO A 52 -20.50 -34.84 7.71
N GLU A 53 -21.53 -34.54 8.49
CA GLU A 53 -22.80 -34.00 8.00
C GLU A 53 -22.62 -32.59 7.42
N VAL A 54 -21.85 -31.72 8.09
CA VAL A 54 -21.56 -30.37 7.60
C VAL A 54 -20.72 -30.44 6.32
N GLN A 55 -19.68 -31.29 6.28
CA GLN A 55 -18.85 -31.47 5.10
C GLN A 55 -19.67 -31.97 3.90
N SER A 56 -20.57 -32.95 4.08
CA SER A 56 -21.46 -33.42 3.00
C SER A 56 -22.34 -32.29 2.46
N ARG A 57 -22.89 -31.44 3.34
CA ARG A 57 -23.73 -30.30 2.94
C ARG A 57 -22.94 -29.19 2.24
N VAL A 58 -21.68 -28.99 2.61
CA VAL A 58 -20.75 -28.10 1.90
C VAL A 58 -20.43 -28.64 0.52
N ILE A 59 -20.17 -29.95 0.39
CA ILE A 59 -19.93 -30.62 -0.89
C ILE A 59 -21.15 -30.44 -1.81
N ASP A 60 -22.36 -30.61 -1.29
CA ASP A 60 -23.60 -30.35 -2.05
C ASP A 60 -23.70 -28.91 -2.53
N ALA A 61 -23.33 -27.94 -1.69
CA ALA A 61 -23.34 -26.53 -2.06
C ALA A 61 -22.35 -26.24 -3.20
N ILE A 62 -21.15 -26.85 -3.17
CA ILE A 62 -20.15 -26.72 -4.24
C ILE A 62 -20.64 -27.36 -5.54
N VAL A 63 -21.19 -28.58 -5.49
CA VAL A 63 -21.74 -29.25 -6.68
C VAL A 63 -22.87 -28.41 -7.28
N SER A 64 -23.82 -27.98 -6.46
CA SER A 64 -24.95 -27.18 -6.92
C SER A 64 -24.51 -25.82 -7.49
N ALA A 65 -23.53 -25.15 -6.87
CA ALA A 65 -22.96 -23.90 -7.41
C ALA A 65 -22.23 -24.14 -8.74
N SER A 66 -21.51 -25.26 -8.87
CA SER A 66 -20.79 -25.62 -10.10
C SER A 66 -21.76 -25.88 -11.25
N GLU A 67 -22.85 -26.58 -10.99
CA GLU A 67 -23.91 -26.85 -11.97
C GLU A 67 -24.64 -25.56 -12.39
N ARG A 68 -25.00 -24.69 -11.44
CA ARG A 68 -25.53 -23.36 -11.76
C ARG A 68 -24.53 -22.54 -12.59
N GLY A 69 -23.25 -22.65 -12.29
CA GLY A 69 -22.15 -22.01 -13.04
C GLY A 69 -21.85 -22.63 -14.41
N GLY A 70 -22.51 -23.74 -14.75
CA GLY A 70 -22.38 -24.43 -16.05
C GLY A 70 -21.13 -25.31 -16.16
N LEU A 71 -20.55 -25.74 -15.03
CA LEU A 71 -19.38 -26.62 -15.04
C LEU A 71 -19.75 -28.06 -15.39
N THR A 72 -18.86 -28.72 -16.13
CA THR A 72 -18.93 -30.17 -16.38
C THR A 72 -18.60 -30.96 -15.11
N PRO A 73 -18.94 -32.27 -15.05
CA PRO A 73 -18.56 -33.11 -13.91
C PRO A 73 -17.07 -33.09 -13.59
N HIS A 74 -16.20 -33.11 -14.62
CA HIS A 74 -14.76 -32.99 -14.46
C HIS A 74 -14.34 -31.66 -13.83
N GLN A 75 -14.90 -30.54 -14.30
CA GLN A 75 -14.60 -29.23 -13.74
C GLN A 75 -15.11 -29.07 -12.30
N THR A 76 -16.31 -29.58 -12.01
CA THR A 76 -16.86 -29.63 -10.65
C THR A 76 -15.97 -30.45 -9.71
N ALA A 77 -15.44 -31.58 -10.19
CA ALA A 77 -14.49 -32.40 -9.44
C ALA A 77 -13.21 -31.65 -9.09
N TYR A 78 -12.72 -30.84 -10.02
CA TYR A 78 -11.57 -29.97 -9.77
C TYR A 78 -11.88 -28.94 -8.67
N VAL A 79 -13.04 -28.27 -8.72
CA VAL A 79 -13.48 -27.32 -7.67
C VAL A 79 -13.54 -28.00 -6.30
N LEU A 80 -14.09 -29.21 -6.22
CA LEU A 80 -14.11 -30.00 -4.99
C LEU A 80 -12.70 -30.34 -4.49
N ALA A 81 -11.78 -30.66 -5.39
CA ALA A 81 -10.39 -30.94 -5.04
C ALA A 81 -9.65 -29.70 -4.51
N ILE A 82 -9.97 -28.51 -5.02
CA ILE A 82 -9.48 -27.23 -4.45
C ILE A 82 -10.03 -27.05 -3.04
N ALA A 83 -11.35 -27.14 -2.84
CA ALA A 83 -11.96 -26.96 -1.52
C ALA A 83 -11.44 -27.97 -0.49
N ARG A 84 -11.14 -29.20 -0.92
CA ARG A 84 -10.49 -30.22 -0.10
C ARG A 84 -9.13 -29.75 0.43
N VAL A 85 -8.31 -29.16 -0.44
CA VAL A 85 -6.95 -28.69 -0.06
C VAL A 85 -7.02 -27.41 0.77
N GLU A 86 -7.88 -26.47 0.40
CA GLU A 86 -7.92 -25.16 1.05
C GLU A 86 -8.57 -25.22 2.44
N SER A 87 -9.66 -25.96 2.59
CA SER A 87 -10.48 -25.91 3.81
C SER A 87 -10.81 -27.28 4.39
N GLY A 88 -10.50 -28.37 3.68
CA GLY A 88 -11.00 -29.70 4.03
C GLY A 88 -12.53 -29.73 4.15
N PHE A 89 -13.23 -28.92 3.34
CA PHE A 89 -14.68 -28.71 3.41
C PHE A 89 -15.18 -28.12 4.75
N ASN A 90 -14.33 -27.41 5.49
CA ASN A 90 -14.76 -26.64 6.65
C ASN A 90 -15.13 -25.20 6.21
N PRO A 91 -16.40 -24.77 6.33
CA PRO A 91 -16.85 -23.44 5.92
C PRO A 91 -16.31 -22.30 6.81
N ASP A 92 -15.71 -22.65 7.94
CA ASP A 92 -15.10 -21.75 8.91
C ASP A 92 -13.58 -21.81 8.93
N ALA A 93 -12.96 -22.58 8.02
CA ALA A 93 -11.51 -22.63 7.94
C ALA A 93 -10.92 -21.21 7.82
N ALA A 94 -9.86 -20.93 8.55
CA ALA A 94 -9.13 -19.68 8.44
C ALA A 94 -7.63 -19.95 8.53
N ALA A 95 -6.82 -19.16 7.84
CA ALA A 95 -5.37 -19.22 7.99
C ALA A 95 -4.91 -18.33 9.15
N GLY A 96 -4.02 -18.81 10.02
CA GLY A 96 -3.44 -17.98 11.07
C GLY A 96 -2.55 -16.84 10.54
N THR A 97 -1.92 -17.02 9.40
CA THR A 97 -0.87 -16.12 8.87
C THR A 97 -1.37 -15.07 7.88
N THR A 98 -2.64 -15.10 7.50
CA THR A 98 -3.24 -14.17 6.52
C THR A 98 -4.72 -13.97 6.84
N THR A 99 -5.43 -13.17 6.04
CA THR A 99 -6.89 -13.02 6.12
C THR A 99 -7.65 -14.14 5.36
N ALA A 100 -6.96 -15.19 4.91
CA ALA A 100 -7.56 -16.26 4.13
C ALA A 100 -8.64 -17.02 4.92
N TYR A 101 -9.82 -17.16 4.31
CA TYR A 101 -11.01 -17.71 4.97
C TYR A 101 -11.87 -18.60 4.04
N GLY A 102 -12.50 -19.61 4.64
CA GLY A 102 -13.61 -20.37 4.07
C GLY A 102 -13.17 -21.37 3.02
N LEU A 103 -14.14 -21.84 2.22
CA LEU A 103 -13.96 -22.98 1.31
C LEU A 103 -12.80 -22.82 0.31
N GLY A 104 -12.55 -21.59 -0.13
CA GLY A 104 -11.47 -21.25 -1.06
C GLY A 104 -10.30 -20.52 -0.42
N GLN A 105 -10.26 -20.37 0.90
CA GLN A 105 -9.19 -19.64 1.62
C GLN A 105 -8.85 -18.29 0.97
N PHE A 106 -9.88 -17.52 0.61
CA PHE A 106 -9.68 -16.23 -0.03
C PHE A 106 -9.24 -15.19 0.99
N VAL A 107 -8.14 -14.51 0.70
CA VAL A 107 -7.80 -13.24 1.36
C VAL A 107 -8.82 -12.16 0.97
N ASP A 108 -8.94 -11.10 1.77
CA ASP A 108 -10.08 -10.16 1.69
C ASP A 108 -10.24 -9.51 0.33
N ARG A 109 -9.12 -9.16 -0.30
CA ARG A 109 -9.13 -8.57 -1.65
C ARG A 109 -9.70 -9.53 -2.69
N THR A 110 -9.34 -10.81 -2.62
CA THR A 110 -9.86 -11.84 -3.52
C THR A 110 -11.32 -12.11 -3.22
N ALA A 111 -11.66 -12.28 -1.94
CA ALA A 111 -13.03 -12.49 -1.47
C ALA A 111 -13.97 -11.37 -1.98
N ALA A 112 -13.57 -10.11 -1.82
CA ALA A 112 -14.32 -8.94 -2.30
C ALA A 112 -14.53 -8.95 -3.81
N SER A 113 -13.56 -9.42 -4.61
CA SER A 113 -13.69 -9.52 -6.07
C SER A 113 -14.79 -10.50 -6.49
N TYR A 114 -15.11 -11.46 -5.62
CA TYR A 114 -16.16 -12.45 -5.81
C TYR A 114 -17.39 -12.22 -4.92
N GLY A 115 -17.58 -10.98 -4.46
CA GLY A 115 -18.78 -10.56 -3.73
C GLY A 115 -18.85 -11.05 -2.28
N ILE A 116 -17.72 -11.46 -1.70
CA ILE A 116 -17.62 -11.81 -0.28
C ILE A 116 -17.12 -10.61 0.53
N ASP A 117 -17.83 -10.29 1.59
CA ASP A 117 -17.48 -9.28 2.59
C ASP A 117 -17.80 -9.77 4.00
N ASP A 118 -17.52 -8.96 5.01
CA ASP A 118 -17.70 -9.35 6.42
C ASP A 118 -19.16 -9.67 6.80
N SER A 119 -20.14 -9.17 6.04
CA SER A 119 -21.56 -9.44 6.29
C SER A 119 -22.00 -10.84 5.82
N ASN A 120 -21.28 -11.42 4.87
CA ASN A 120 -21.69 -12.66 4.20
C ASN A 120 -20.60 -13.73 4.12
N ARG A 121 -19.40 -13.49 4.65
CA ARG A 121 -18.26 -14.42 4.61
C ARG A 121 -18.58 -15.78 5.22
N GLY A 122 -19.48 -15.85 6.20
CA GLY A 122 -19.96 -17.10 6.80
C GLY A 122 -21.02 -17.86 5.98
N ASP A 123 -21.52 -17.29 4.88
CA ASP A 123 -22.55 -17.89 4.02
C ASP A 123 -21.91 -18.88 3.04
N ILE A 124 -22.27 -20.15 3.18
CA ILE A 124 -21.71 -21.24 2.38
C ILE A 124 -22.11 -21.15 0.91
N THR A 125 -23.31 -20.66 0.60
CA THR A 125 -23.73 -20.46 -0.78
C THR A 125 -22.81 -19.43 -1.43
N LYS A 126 -22.51 -18.33 -0.73
CA LYS A 126 -21.57 -17.31 -1.21
C LYS A 126 -20.15 -17.83 -1.35
N GLN A 127 -19.66 -18.59 -0.37
CA GLN A 127 -18.34 -19.21 -0.48
C GLN A 127 -18.23 -20.18 -1.66
N ALA A 128 -19.22 -21.06 -1.86
CA ALA A 128 -19.25 -22.01 -2.96
C ALA A 128 -19.35 -21.30 -4.33
N GLU A 129 -20.22 -20.29 -4.44
CA GLU A 129 -20.39 -19.49 -5.64
C GLU A 129 -19.11 -18.73 -6.03
N ALA A 130 -18.45 -18.10 -5.05
CA ALA A 130 -17.18 -17.42 -5.24
C ALA A 130 -16.07 -18.38 -5.66
N LEU A 131 -15.99 -19.57 -5.05
CA LEU A 131 -15.00 -20.57 -5.40
C LEU A 131 -15.15 -21.05 -6.86
N VAL A 132 -16.40 -21.29 -7.31
CA VAL A 132 -16.71 -21.67 -8.69
C VAL A 132 -16.36 -20.54 -9.67
N ALA A 133 -16.72 -19.29 -9.35
CA ALA A 133 -16.37 -18.13 -10.19
C ALA A 133 -14.85 -17.97 -10.33
N HIS A 134 -14.12 -18.03 -9.21
CA HIS A 134 -12.66 -17.95 -9.21
C HIS A 134 -11.98 -19.11 -9.95
N TYR A 135 -12.55 -20.33 -9.86
CA TYR A 135 -12.09 -21.46 -10.67
C TYR A 135 -12.24 -21.18 -12.17
N LYS A 136 -13.40 -20.66 -12.61
CA LYS A 136 -13.66 -20.35 -14.02
C LYS A 136 -12.67 -19.32 -14.57
N ASP A 137 -12.38 -18.28 -13.80
CA ASP A 137 -11.39 -17.28 -14.18
C ASP A 137 -9.99 -17.89 -14.34
N ASN A 138 -9.55 -18.69 -13.37
CA ASN A 138 -8.24 -19.33 -13.41
C ASN A 138 -8.13 -20.38 -14.53
N ALA A 139 -9.22 -21.10 -14.82
CA ALA A 139 -9.31 -22.01 -15.97
C ALA A 139 -9.21 -21.26 -17.31
N ALA A 140 -9.87 -20.11 -17.44
CA ALA A 140 -9.75 -19.25 -18.61
C ALA A 140 -8.32 -18.72 -18.78
N ILE A 141 -7.66 -18.33 -17.68
CA ILE A 141 -6.26 -17.88 -17.71
C ILE A 141 -5.33 -19.03 -18.12
N ALA A 142 -5.50 -20.24 -17.56
CA ALA A 142 -4.68 -21.40 -17.94
C ALA A 142 -4.84 -21.73 -19.42
N SER A 143 -6.08 -21.79 -19.90
CA SER A 143 -6.39 -22.06 -21.30
C SER A 143 -5.78 -21.00 -22.22
N SER A 144 -5.98 -19.70 -21.93
CA SER A 144 -5.44 -18.60 -22.75
C SER A 144 -3.92 -18.58 -22.82
N ARG A 145 -3.23 -19.14 -21.82
CA ARG A 145 -1.77 -19.26 -21.76
C ARG A 145 -1.24 -20.59 -22.27
N GLY A 146 -2.09 -21.44 -22.84
CA GLY A 146 -1.71 -22.77 -23.32
C GLY A 146 -1.18 -23.68 -22.20
N LYS A 147 -1.64 -23.48 -20.97
CA LYS A 147 -1.26 -24.28 -19.80
C LYS A 147 -2.29 -25.36 -19.53
N GLY A 148 -1.82 -26.48 -18.98
CA GLY A 148 -2.68 -27.58 -18.54
C GLY A 148 -3.47 -27.22 -17.28
N GLU A 149 -4.43 -28.07 -16.95
CA GLU A 149 -5.36 -27.85 -15.84
C GLU A 149 -4.64 -27.77 -14.48
N GLU A 150 -3.43 -28.32 -14.34
CA GLU A 150 -2.68 -28.18 -13.09
C GLU A 150 -2.34 -26.71 -12.77
N TYR A 151 -2.36 -25.82 -13.75
CA TYR A 151 -2.14 -24.40 -13.55
C TYR A 151 -3.35 -23.68 -12.93
N ILE A 152 -4.53 -24.29 -12.93
CA ILE A 152 -5.74 -23.67 -12.34
C ILE A 152 -5.54 -23.47 -10.85
N TYR A 153 -5.18 -24.53 -10.13
CA TYR A 153 -4.85 -24.40 -8.71
C TYR A 153 -3.56 -23.61 -8.47
N LYS A 154 -2.58 -23.70 -9.37
CA LYS A 154 -1.40 -22.82 -9.29
C LYS A 154 -1.83 -21.36 -9.24
N TYR A 155 -2.76 -20.94 -10.10
CA TYR A 155 -3.24 -19.56 -10.13
C TYR A 155 -4.14 -19.23 -8.95
N HIS A 156 -4.88 -20.20 -8.44
CA HIS A 156 -5.62 -20.05 -7.20
C HIS A 156 -4.68 -19.72 -6.02
N HIS A 157 -3.60 -20.50 -5.87
CA HIS A 157 -2.66 -20.40 -4.76
C HIS A 157 -1.67 -19.24 -4.91
N ASP A 158 -0.97 -19.16 -6.04
CA ASP A 158 0.11 -18.18 -6.26
C ASP A 158 -0.40 -16.85 -6.85
N GLY A 159 -1.58 -16.89 -7.46
CA GLY A 159 -1.99 -15.91 -8.46
C GLY A 159 -1.42 -16.21 -9.86
N PRO A 160 -2.00 -15.61 -10.90
CA PRO A 160 -1.56 -15.81 -12.28
C PRO A 160 -0.17 -15.22 -12.58
N ALA A 161 0.36 -14.32 -11.74
CA ALA A 161 1.61 -13.61 -11.99
C ALA A 161 2.80 -14.07 -11.13
N SER A 162 2.58 -14.90 -10.10
CA SER A 162 3.62 -15.28 -9.12
C SER A 162 3.97 -16.76 -9.23
N GLU A 163 5.11 -17.19 -8.71
CA GLU A 163 5.52 -18.61 -8.67
C GLU A 163 6.00 -18.96 -7.24
N TYR A 164 5.05 -19.20 -6.33
CA TYR A 164 5.31 -19.57 -4.93
C TYR A 164 5.29 -21.08 -4.69
N GLY A 165 5.25 -21.86 -5.77
CA GLY A 165 5.23 -23.33 -5.72
C GLY A 165 3.85 -23.95 -5.90
N GLY A 166 2.82 -23.14 -6.21
CA GLY A 166 1.45 -23.59 -6.43
C GLY A 166 1.32 -24.67 -7.51
N LEU A 167 2.21 -24.68 -8.51
CA LEU A 167 2.22 -25.76 -9.52
C LEU A 167 2.58 -27.12 -8.92
N ALA A 168 3.58 -27.15 -8.04
CA ALA A 168 4.00 -28.38 -7.37
C ALA A 168 2.91 -28.86 -6.40
N LEU A 169 2.28 -27.92 -5.68
CA LEU A 169 1.14 -28.21 -4.81
C LEU A 169 -0.06 -28.76 -5.58
N SER A 170 -0.41 -28.15 -6.72
CA SER A 170 -1.49 -28.62 -7.59
C SER A 170 -1.29 -30.08 -8.00
N ARG A 171 -0.12 -30.40 -8.54
CA ARG A 171 0.22 -31.76 -9.00
C ARG A 171 0.22 -32.78 -7.86
N LYS A 172 0.57 -32.36 -6.65
CA LYS A 172 0.71 -33.24 -5.49
C LYS A 172 -0.58 -33.42 -4.69
N HIS A 173 -1.41 -32.39 -4.60
CA HIS A 173 -2.52 -32.32 -3.64
C HIS A 173 -3.90 -32.13 -4.29
N VAL A 174 -3.98 -31.64 -5.52
CA VAL A 174 -5.26 -31.43 -6.24
C VAL A 174 -5.45 -32.47 -7.33
N MET A 175 -4.55 -32.51 -8.31
CA MET A 175 -4.66 -33.38 -9.48
C MET A 175 -4.93 -34.86 -9.15
N PRO A 176 -4.33 -35.48 -8.11
CA PRO A 176 -4.58 -36.90 -7.80
C PRO A 176 -6.02 -37.23 -7.38
N TYR A 177 -6.84 -36.23 -7.05
CA TYR A 177 -8.21 -36.43 -6.57
C TYR A 177 -9.27 -36.16 -7.64
N VAL A 178 -8.93 -35.50 -8.75
CA VAL A 178 -9.90 -35.04 -9.76
C VAL A 178 -10.69 -36.21 -10.35
N ASP A 179 -10.04 -37.28 -10.79
CA ASP A 179 -10.74 -38.46 -11.38
C ASP A 179 -11.69 -39.14 -10.38
N ALA A 180 -11.26 -39.28 -9.12
CA ALA A 180 -12.09 -39.87 -8.08
C ALA A 180 -13.31 -38.98 -7.76
N TYR A 181 -13.10 -37.67 -7.74
CA TYR A 181 -14.15 -36.69 -7.49
C TYR A 181 -15.10 -36.54 -8.67
N GLU A 182 -14.64 -36.75 -9.91
CA GLU A 182 -15.51 -36.77 -11.09
C GLU A 182 -16.47 -37.96 -11.02
N LYS A 183 -15.96 -39.14 -10.62
CA LYS A 183 -16.82 -40.29 -10.36
C LYS A 183 -17.85 -39.98 -9.27
N PHE A 184 -17.43 -39.32 -8.19
CA PHE A 184 -18.35 -38.88 -7.14
C PHE A 184 -19.44 -37.95 -7.69
N VAL A 185 -19.08 -36.92 -8.47
CA VAL A 185 -20.04 -35.97 -9.05
C VAL A 185 -21.04 -36.69 -9.97
N LEU A 186 -20.57 -37.62 -10.81
CA LEU A 186 -21.45 -38.41 -11.66
C LEU A 186 -22.43 -39.30 -10.87
N ASP A 187 -21.99 -39.86 -9.74
CA ASP A 187 -22.86 -40.67 -8.88
C ASP A 187 -23.82 -39.79 -8.06
N HIS A 188 -23.37 -38.62 -7.62
CA HIS A 188 -24.19 -37.59 -6.97
C HIS A 188 -25.30 -37.10 -7.88
N GLN A 189 -25.00 -36.78 -9.15
CA GLN A 189 -26.00 -36.36 -10.12
C GLN A 189 -27.07 -37.43 -10.41
N LYS A 190 -26.70 -38.71 -10.33
CA LYS A 190 -27.67 -39.82 -10.48
C LYS A 190 -28.61 -39.92 -9.28
N SER A 191 -28.15 -39.64 -8.07
CA SER A 191 -28.96 -39.75 -6.84
C SER A 191 -29.73 -38.48 -6.51
N HIS A 192 -29.16 -37.30 -6.75
CA HIS A 192 -29.72 -36.01 -6.33
C HIS A 192 -30.23 -35.16 -7.50
N GLY A 193 -30.02 -35.60 -8.74
CA GLY A 193 -30.33 -34.82 -9.93
C GLY A 193 -29.28 -33.75 -10.21
N VAL A 194 -29.54 -32.93 -11.22
CA VAL A 194 -28.66 -31.84 -11.65
C VAL A 194 -29.37 -30.52 -11.42
N THR A 195 -28.70 -29.58 -10.76
CA THR A 195 -29.20 -28.21 -10.58
C THR A 195 -29.21 -27.50 -11.94
N PRO A 196 -30.32 -26.83 -12.32
CA PRO A 196 -30.37 -26.10 -13.58
C PRO A 196 -29.31 -25.00 -13.70
N PHE A 197 -28.72 -24.87 -14.90
CA PHE A 197 -27.80 -23.79 -15.24
C PHE A 197 -28.45 -22.42 -15.02
N ASP A 198 -27.66 -21.50 -14.49
CA ASP A 198 -28.07 -20.14 -14.17
C ASP A 198 -27.31 -19.13 -15.07
N PRO A 199 -27.97 -18.53 -16.08
CA PRO A 199 -27.30 -17.63 -17.01
C PRO A 199 -26.80 -16.33 -16.37
N ALA A 200 -27.24 -16.02 -15.14
CA ALA A 200 -26.81 -14.84 -14.41
C ALA A 200 -25.81 -15.17 -13.29
N PHE A 201 -25.27 -16.39 -13.23
CA PHE A 201 -24.30 -16.81 -12.22
C PHE A 201 -23.06 -15.91 -12.20
N ASP A 202 -22.38 -15.78 -13.34
CA ASP A 202 -21.11 -15.03 -13.41
C ASP A 202 -21.33 -13.55 -13.09
N ALA A 203 -22.40 -12.94 -13.60
CA ALA A 203 -22.71 -11.54 -13.35
C ALA A 203 -23.02 -11.22 -11.88
N ARG A 204 -23.48 -12.19 -11.09
CA ARG A 204 -23.78 -12.02 -9.66
C ARG A 204 -22.60 -12.30 -8.75
N ASN A 205 -21.70 -13.19 -9.19
CA ASN A 205 -20.60 -13.68 -8.38
C ASN A 205 -19.27 -12.99 -8.68
N HIS A 206 -19.29 -11.98 -9.56
CA HIS A 206 -18.24 -10.99 -9.67
C HIS A 206 -18.74 -9.68 -9.08
N ALA A 207 -17.92 -9.02 -8.27
CA ALA A 207 -18.26 -7.69 -7.77
C ALA A 207 -18.55 -6.75 -8.94
N ALA A 208 -19.69 -6.05 -8.87
CA ALA A 208 -20.02 -5.03 -9.85
C ALA A 208 -18.88 -3.98 -9.87
N PRO A 209 -18.36 -3.60 -11.05
CA PRO A 209 -17.41 -2.51 -11.10
C PRO A 209 -18.07 -1.24 -10.53
N PRO A 210 -17.31 -0.35 -9.87
CA PRO A 210 -17.86 0.92 -9.38
C PRO A 210 -18.58 1.63 -10.52
N ALA A 211 -19.71 2.27 -10.20
CA ALA A 211 -20.67 2.84 -11.16
C ALA A 211 -20.07 3.91 -12.12
N SER A 212 -18.79 4.26 -11.98
CA SER A 212 -18.02 5.13 -12.85
C SER A 212 -17.46 4.44 -14.11
N ALA A 213 -17.45 3.10 -14.18
CA ALA A 213 -16.76 2.35 -15.25
C ALA A 213 -17.65 1.95 -16.46
N ARG A 214 -18.86 2.50 -16.57
CA ARG A 214 -19.70 2.29 -17.76
C ARG A 214 -19.38 3.32 -18.84
N GLN A 215 -18.18 3.24 -19.42
CA GLN A 215 -17.97 3.68 -20.80
C GLN A 215 -16.69 3.05 -21.39
N HIS A 216 -16.90 2.27 -22.45
CA HIS A 216 -15.93 1.79 -23.45
C HIS A 216 -14.99 0.61 -23.13
N GLY A 217 -15.40 -0.59 -23.59
CA GLY A 217 -14.63 -1.48 -24.47
C GLY A 217 -13.33 -2.14 -23.97
N ASP A 218 -13.43 -3.45 -23.70
CA ASP A 218 -12.34 -4.44 -23.54
C ASP A 218 -11.55 -4.43 -22.21
N GLY A 219 -12.21 -4.97 -21.17
CA GLY A 219 -11.61 -5.87 -20.18
C GLY A 219 -10.23 -5.53 -19.59
N GLY A 220 -10.08 -4.38 -18.92
CA GLY A 220 -9.11 -4.16 -17.82
C GLY A 220 -7.62 -4.46 -18.04
N VAL A 221 -7.20 -4.80 -19.27
CA VAL A 221 -5.84 -5.23 -19.61
C VAL A 221 -5.36 -4.49 -20.85
N LEU A 222 -4.33 -3.65 -20.70
CA LEU A 222 -3.73 -2.93 -21.82
C LEU A 222 -2.51 -3.68 -22.34
N ARG A 223 -2.38 -3.81 -23.65
CA ARG A 223 -1.26 -4.47 -24.33
C ARG A 223 -0.96 -3.77 -25.65
N GLN A 224 0.17 -4.09 -26.26
CA GLN A 224 0.55 -3.51 -27.55
C GLN A 224 -0.57 -3.65 -28.59
N GLY A 225 -0.91 -2.54 -29.24
CA GLY A 225 -2.04 -2.42 -30.17
C GLY A 225 -3.32 -1.85 -29.55
N ALA A 226 -3.44 -1.78 -28.22
CA ALA A 226 -4.54 -1.11 -27.53
C ALA A 226 -4.56 0.40 -27.81
N ARG A 227 -5.75 1.01 -27.76
CA ARG A 227 -5.95 2.45 -27.97
C ARG A 227 -7.03 3.00 -27.05
N GLY A 228 -7.00 4.31 -26.80
CA GLY A 228 -8.03 5.03 -26.05
C GLY A 228 -7.54 5.62 -24.73
N ASP A 229 -8.46 6.18 -23.95
CA ASP A 229 -8.14 6.97 -22.76
C ASP A 229 -7.36 6.20 -21.69
N ALA A 230 -7.66 4.91 -21.50
CA ALA A 230 -6.92 4.06 -20.59
C ALA A 230 -5.43 3.92 -20.98
N VAL A 231 -5.11 3.96 -22.28
CA VAL A 231 -3.73 3.96 -22.76
C VAL A 231 -3.07 5.32 -22.51
N GLY A 232 -3.81 6.42 -22.73
CA GLY A 232 -3.31 7.77 -22.42
C GLY A 232 -3.03 7.96 -20.92
N GLU A 233 -3.89 7.42 -20.07
CA GLU A 233 -3.70 7.42 -18.61
C GLU A 233 -2.46 6.62 -18.22
N LEU A 234 -2.31 5.39 -18.74
CA LEU A 234 -1.11 4.58 -18.55
C LEU A 234 0.17 5.32 -18.97
N GLN A 235 0.19 5.92 -20.16
CA GLN A 235 1.34 6.68 -20.67
C GLN A 235 1.68 7.85 -19.74
N THR A 236 0.66 8.53 -19.20
CA THR A 236 0.84 9.62 -18.24
C THR A 236 1.43 9.13 -16.91
N GLN A 237 0.89 8.04 -16.36
CA GLN A 237 1.35 7.44 -15.11
C GLN A 237 2.79 6.92 -15.21
N LEU A 238 3.15 6.25 -16.31
CA LEU A 238 4.52 5.80 -16.55
C LEU A 238 5.52 6.97 -16.68
N ASN A 239 5.11 8.07 -17.33
CA ASN A 239 5.91 9.29 -17.38
C ASN A 239 6.13 9.89 -15.98
N GLN A 240 5.09 9.94 -15.14
CA GLN A 240 5.19 10.44 -13.75
C GLN A 240 6.17 9.59 -12.91
N LEU A 241 6.14 8.28 -13.14
CA LEU A 241 7.03 7.32 -12.50
C LEU A 241 8.45 7.29 -13.12
N GLY A 242 8.70 8.08 -14.17
CA GLY A 242 10.02 8.24 -14.79
C GLY A 242 10.39 7.19 -15.85
N TYR A 243 9.42 6.39 -16.32
CA TYR A 243 9.65 5.38 -17.36
C TYR A 243 9.53 5.98 -18.77
N SER A 244 10.44 5.58 -19.66
CA SER A 244 10.65 6.19 -20.98
C SER A 244 10.60 5.17 -22.11
N ASP A 245 10.54 5.66 -23.35
CA ASP A 245 10.56 4.83 -24.55
C ASP A 245 11.92 4.13 -24.77
N LEU A 246 12.02 3.32 -25.82
CA LEU A 246 13.23 2.59 -26.23
C LEU A 246 14.48 3.46 -26.44
N HIS A 247 14.33 4.78 -26.53
CA HIS A 247 15.42 5.74 -26.75
C HIS A 247 15.65 6.65 -25.54
N GLY A 248 15.04 6.34 -24.39
CA GLY A 248 15.15 7.13 -23.16
C GLY A 248 14.37 8.45 -23.19
N ARG A 249 13.39 8.60 -24.09
CA ARG A 249 12.56 9.81 -24.19
C ARG A 249 11.22 9.59 -23.48
N SER A 250 10.65 10.65 -22.91
CA SER A 250 9.29 10.58 -22.35
C SER A 250 8.28 10.06 -23.38
N LEU A 251 7.34 9.26 -22.90
CA LEU A 251 6.26 8.73 -23.73
C LEU A 251 5.40 9.88 -24.26
N GLN A 252 5.08 9.83 -25.54
CA GLN A 252 4.01 10.66 -26.10
C GLN A 252 2.68 10.10 -25.60
N VAL A 253 1.83 10.96 -25.03
CA VAL A 253 0.47 10.60 -24.60
C VAL A 253 -0.44 10.66 -25.82
N ASP A 254 -0.23 9.73 -26.75
CA ASP A 254 -0.94 9.64 -28.03
C ASP A 254 -2.13 8.67 -27.97
N HIS A 255 -2.43 8.13 -26.78
CA HIS A 255 -3.50 7.16 -26.54
C HIS A 255 -3.32 5.86 -27.33
N HIS A 256 -2.11 5.56 -27.83
CA HIS A 256 -1.79 4.38 -28.64
C HIS A 256 -0.69 3.54 -27.97
N PHE A 257 -0.99 2.28 -27.67
CA PHE A 257 -0.04 1.39 -27.01
C PHE A 257 0.92 0.82 -28.05
N GLY A 258 1.91 1.61 -28.43
CA GLY A 258 2.96 1.26 -29.38
C GLY A 258 4.18 0.57 -28.75
N PRO A 259 5.22 0.26 -29.56
CA PRO A 259 6.47 -0.35 -29.06
C PRO A 259 7.16 0.47 -27.96
N GLY A 260 7.07 1.80 -28.01
CA GLY A 260 7.61 2.67 -26.97
C GLY A 260 6.91 2.50 -25.62
N THR A 261 5.56 2.46 -25.61
CA THR A 261 4.77 2.20 -24.40
C THR A 261 5.02 0.80 -23.86
N LYS A 262 5.13 -0.21 -24.73
CA LYS A 262 5.49 -1.59 -24.32
C LYS A 262 6.83 -1.62 -23.59
N ALA A 263 7.87 -0.99 -24.14
CA ALA A 263 9.19 -0.96 -23.52
C ALA A 263 9.18 -0.25 -22.15
N ALA A 264 8.41 0.83 -22.00
CA ALA A 264 8.25 1.51 -20.73
C ALA A 264 7.52 0.63 -19.70
N VAL A 265 6.48 -0.12 -20.11
CA VAL A 265 5.78 -1.09 -19.25
C VAL A 265 6.71 -2.21 -18.82
N GLU A 266 7.49 -2.80 -19.74
CA GLU A 266 8.46 -3.85 -19.42
C GLU A 266 9.52 -3.34 -18.43
N SER A 267 10.01 -2.12 -18.63
CA SER A 267 10.98 -1.49 -17.72
C SER A 267 10.37 -1.24 -16.34
N PHE A 268 9.12 -0.77 -16.29
CA PHE A 268 8.36 -0.60 -15.05
C PHE A 268 8.18 -1.92 -14.32
N GLN A 269 7.74 -2.94 -15.02
CA GLN A 269 7.55 -4.27 -14.48
C GLN A 269 8.86 -4.83 -13.92
N GLN A 270 9.94 -4.77 -14.69
CA GLN A 270 11.26 -5.23 -14.28
C GLN A 270 11.77 -4.50 -13.02
N ALA A 271 11.62 -3.18 -12.96
CA ALA A 271 12.04 -2.37 -11.82
C ALA A 271 11.19 -2.58 -10.55
N ASN A 272 10.05 -3.25 -10.68
CA ASN A 272 9.10 -3.51 -9.60
C ASN A 272 8.91 -5.00 -9.31
N ASP A 273 9.87 -5.84 -9.72
CA ASP A 273 9.86 -7.29 -9.51
C ASP A 273 8.61 -8.00 -10.07
N LEU A 274 8.01 -7.42 -11.12
CA LEU A 274 6.97 -8.05 -11.92
C LEU A 274 7.59 -8.70 -13.16
N MET A 275 6.89 -9.66 -13.75
CA MET A 275 7.28 -10.23 -15.04
C MET A 275 7.24 -9.13 -16.13
N PRO A 276 8.35 -8.83 -16.83
CA PRO A 276 8.40 -7.79 -17.85
C PRO A 276 7.85 -8.28 -19.19
N ASP A 277 6.54 -8.55 -19.23
CA ASP A 277 5.83 -9.07 -20.41
C ASP A 277 5.21 -7.97 -21.29
N GLY A 278 5.26 -6.71 -20.84
CA GLY A 278 4.72 -5.56 -21.56
C GLY A 278 3.20 -5.49 -21.56
N ILE A 279 2.54 -6.22 -20.66
CA ILE A 279 1.08 -6.26 -20.50
C ILE A 279 0.67 -5.60 -19.18
N VAL A 280 -0.18 -4.59 -19.28
CA VAL A 280 -0.75 -3.89 -18.12
C VAL A 280 -2.05 -4.56 -17.72
N GLY A 281 -1.92 -5.67 -17.00
CA GLY A 281 -3.02 -6.31 -16.30
C GLY A 281 -3.16 -5.81 -14.86
N PRO A 282 -4.10 -6.37 -14.06
CA PRO A 282 -4.41 -5.88 -12.72
C PRO A 282 -3.21 -5.78 -11.77
N ALA A 283 -2.21 -6.67 -11.89
CA ALA A 283 -0.99 -6.61 -11.08
C ALA A 283 -0.13 -5.39 -11.44
N THR A 284 0.11 -5.15 -12.73
CA THR A 284 0.83 -3.98 -13.23
C THR A 284 0.07 -2.69 -12.89
N THR A 285 -1.25 -2.64 -13.09
CA THR A 285 -2.09 -1.49 -12.71
C THR A 285 -1.99 -1.17 -11.22
N ARG A 286 -2.14 -2.18 -10.36
CA ARG A 286 -2.01 -1.98 -8.90
C ARG A 286 -0.61 -1.52 -8.51
N GLN A 287 0.43 -2.05 -9.14
CA GLN A 287 1.79 -1.64 -8.84
C GLN A 287 2.07 -0.22 -9.31
N ILE A 288 1.54 0.20 -10.46
CA ILE A 288 1.62 1.60 -10.92
C ILE A 288 0.95 2.52 -9.90
N HIS A 289 -0.26 2.17 -9.45
CA HIS A 289 -0.97 2.94 -8.44
C HIS A 289 -0.22 2.95 -7.11
N ALA A 290 0.28 1.81 -6.64
CA ALA A 290 1.06 1.72 -5.41
C ALA A 290 2.35 2.55 -5.47
N ARG A 291 3.01 2.64 -6.63
CA ARG A 291 4.21 3.48 -6.79
C ARG A 291 3.89 4.96 -6.91
N LEU A 292 2.75 5.32 -7.51
CA LEU A 292 2.25 6.69 -7.50
C LEU A 292 1.81 7.12 -6.10
N GLU A 293 1.15 6.22 -5.37
CA GLU A 293 0.80 6.39 -3.96
C GLU A 293 2.05 6.42 -3.09
N GLU A 294 3.07 5.61 -3.34
CA GLU A 294 4.35 5.66 -2.63
C GLU A 294 5.12 6.92 -2.97
N GLN A 295 5.13 7.41 -4.22
CA GLN A 295 5.70 8.71 -4.55
C GLN A 295 4.92 9.85 -3.86
N ALA A 296 3.59 9.79 -3.84
CA ALA A 296 2.74 10.74 -3.13
C ALA A 296 2.89 10.63 -1.61
N SER A 297 3.12 9.42 -1.08
CA SER A 297 3.32 9.13 0.34
C SER A 297 4.75 9.41 0.76
N THR A 298 5.74 9.33 -0.11
CA THR A 298 7.11 9.79 0.16
C THR A 298 7.13 11.32 0.16
N GLN A 299 6.32 11.95 -0.71
CA GLN A 299 6.05 13.37 -0.66
C GLN A 299 5.22 13.76 0.59
N ALA A 300 4.31 12.91 1.07
CA ALA A 300 3.48 13.15 2.26
C ALA A 300 4.12 12.70 3.60
N GLN A 301 5.04 11.75 3.60
CA GLN A 301 5.84 11.33 4.76
C GLN A 301 7.00 12.30 4.96
N ASN A 302 7.49 12.95 3.89
CA ASN A 302 8.24 14.20 4.03
C ASN A 302 7.40 15.32 4.71
N THR A 303 6.07 15.22 4.76
CA THR A 303 5.21 16.12 5.55
C THR A 303 4.80 15.63 6.94
N GLN A 304 5.09 14.37 7.32
CA GLN A 304 4.84 13.85 8.69
C GLN A 304 6.10 13.78 9.58
N GLN A 305 7.27 14.13 9.03
CA GLN A 305 8.40 14.68 9.78
C GLN A 305 8.78 16.08 9.27
N SER A 306 7.80 16.86 8.80
CA SER A 306 8.00 18.29 8.69
C SER A 306 7.81 18.91 10.09
N PRO A 307 8.80 19.66 10.63
CA PRO A 307 8.53 20.83 11.46
C PRO A 307 7.16 21.44 11.18
N ALA A 308 6.45 21.88 12.22
CA ALA A 308 5.30 22.75 12.01
C ALA A 308 5.67 23.90 11.05
N ARG A 309 4.73 24.28 10.17
CA ARG A 309 4.81 25.46 9.30
C ARG A 309 5.40 26.66 10.07
N LEU A 310 6.34 27.46 9.54
CA LEU A 310 6.70 28.73 10.20
C LEU A 310 5.47 29.65 10.28
N ASP A 311 4.53 29.47 9.35
CA ASP A 311 3.21 30.09 9.30
C ASP A 311 2.14 29.39 10.16
N ASP A 312 2.45 28.25 10.77
CA ASP A 312 1.58 27.55 11.72
C ASP A 312 1.69 28.19 13.12
N PRO A 313 0.56 28.56 13.77
CA PRO A 313 0.56 29.15 15.10
C PRO A 313 1.23 28.31 16.20
N SER A 314 1.34 27.00 16.00
CA SER A 314 2.00 26.08 16.94
C SER A 314 3.52 26.05 16.83
N HIS A 315 4.09 26.61 15.75
CA HIS A 315 5.54 26.58 15.54
C HIS A 315 6.26 27.60 16.43
N PRO A 316 7.37 27.23 17.11
CA PRO A 316 8.09 28.12 18.03
C PRO A 316 8.64 29.39 17.37
N GLY A 317 8.94 29.35 16.07
CA GLY A 317 9.36 30.50 15.26
C GLY A 317 8.22 31.36 14.70
N ASN A 318 6.94 31.00 14.92
CA ASN A 318 5.80 31.69 14.30
C ASN A 318 5.73 33.18 14.65
N ALA A 319 6.04 33.54 15.89
CA ALA A 319 6.05 34.94 16.32
C ALA A 319 7.06 35.79 15.51
N LEU A 320 8.25 35.23 15.23
CA LEU A 320 9.28 35.92 14.44
C LEU A 320 8.88 35.97 12.96
N TYR A 321 8.23 34.91 12.45
CA TYR A 321 7.66 34.87 11.10
C TYR A 321 6.59 35.93 10.88
N LEU A 322 5.68 36.12 11.84
CA LEU A 322 4.65 37.15 11.76
C LEU A 322 5.26 38.55 11.69
N GLN A 323 6.36 38.81 12.42
CA GLN A 323 7.10 40.08 12.34
C GLN A 323 7.74 40.26 10.95
N ALA A 324 8.47 39.26 10.46
CA ALA A 324 9.08 39.31 9.12
C ALA A 324 8.03 39.56 8.03
N ARG A 325 6.90 38.83 8.08
CA ARG A 325 5.81 38.93 7.11
C ARG A 325 5.20 40.33 7.08
N GLU A 326 4.93 40.89 8.24
CA GLU A 326 4.40 42.26 8.37
C GLU A 326 5.36 43.29 7.75
N HIS A 327 6.68 43.13 7.91
CA HIS A 327 7.66 44.00 7.27
C HIS A 327 7.79 43.79 5.76
N VAL A 328 7.76 42.54 5.27
CA VAL A 328 7.79 42.24 3.84
C VAL A 328 6.53 42.75 3.13
N PHE A 329 5.35 42.59 3.72
CA PHE A 329 4.09 43.06 3.13
C PHE A 329 4.05 44.59 3.03
N ARG A 330 4.63 45.27 4.01
CA ARG A 330 4.80 46.73 3.94
C ARG A 330 5.75 47.14 2.82
N LEU A 331 6.82 46.38 2.56
CA LEU A 331 7.70 46.63 1.42
C LEU A 331 6.96 46.43 0.10
N ASP A 332 6.19 45.36 -0.05
CA ASP A 332 5.40 45.12 -1.27
C ASP A 332 4.43 46.27 -1.53
N THR A 333 3.66 46.67 -0.52
CA THR A 333 2.70 47.77 -0.67
C THR A 333 3.36 49.11 -0.98
N GLN A 334 4.54 49.40 -0.42
CA GLN A 334 5.35 50.59 -0.76
C GLN A 334 5.84 50.57 -2.22
N GLN A 335 6.08 49.38 -2.77
CA GLN A 335 6.47 49.17 -4.17
C GLN A 335 5.25 48.99 -5.10
N GLY A 336 4.03 49.21 -4.61
CA GLY A 336 2.80 49.06 -5.40
C GLY A 336 2.43 47.62 -5.74
N ARG A 337 2.99 46.64 -5.03
CA ARG A 337 2.68 45.21 -5.16
C ARG A 337 1.69 44.78 -4.09
N THR A 338 0.81 43.85 -4.45
CA THR A 338 -0.02 43.12 -3.50
C THR A 338 0.79 41.94 -2.94
N PRO A 339 0.86 41.74 -1.62
CA PRO A 339 1.54 40.58 -1.05
C PRO A 339 0.98 39.26 -1.59
N ASP A 340 1.89 38.35 -1.95
CA ASP A 340 1.58 37.08 -2.60
C ASP A 340 2.40 35.93 -1.98
N GLN A 341 2.42 34.75 -2.61
CA GLN A 341 3.18 33.61 -2.11
C GLN A 341 4.69 33.89 -2.02
N TYR A 342 5.26 34.69 -2.92
CA TYR A 342 6.67 35.06 -2.90
C TYR A 342 6.99 35.95 -1.69
N SER A 343 6.05 36.80 -1.27
CA SER A 343 6.14 37.59 -0.03
C SER A 343 6.21 36.70 1.21
N HIS A 344 5.40 35.63 1.25
CA HIS A 344 5.42 34.66 2.35
C HIS A 344 6.73 33.85 2.39
N ASN A 345 7.22 33.43 1.22
CA ASN A 345 8.50 32.73 1.07
C ASN A 345 9.69 33.60 1.56
N LEU A 346 9.75 34.87 1.13
CA LEU A 346 10.77 35.81 1.58
C LEU A 346 10.73 36.04 3.10
N ALA A 347 9.53 36.18 3.67
CA ALA A 347 9.35 36.33 5.12
C ALA A 347 9.83 35.10 5.89
N ALA A 348 9.52 33.89 5.42
CA ALA A 348 9.96 32.65 6.05
C ALA A 348 11.48 32.47 5.97
N ALA A 349 12.10 32.76 4.82
CA ALA A 349 13.54 32.69 4.65
C ALA A 349 14.29 33.69 5.55
N LEU A 350 13.80 34.94 5.65
CA LEU A 350 14.32 35.95 6.59
C LEU A 350 14.19 35.50 8.04
N THR A 351 13.12 34.78 8.38
CA THR A 351 12.88 34.25 9.72
C THR A 351 13.89 33.16 10.08
N ALA A 352 14.14 32.20 9.18
CA ALA A 352 15.16 31.18 9.36
C ALA A 352 16.57 31.79 9.49
N ALA A 353 16.90 32.77 8.64
CA ALA A 353 18.18 33.48 8.71
C ALA A 353 18.33 34.26 10.02
N ALA A 354 17.27 34.94 10.48
CA ALA A 354 17.26 35.66 11.76
C ALA A 354 17.54 34.72 12.94
N GLN A 355 16.95 33.51 12.95
CA GLN A 355 17.22 32.51 13.98
C GLN A 355 18.65 32.00 13.97
N ALA A 356 19.19 31.71 12.79
CA ALA A 356 20.58 31.27 12.64
C ALA A 356 21.57 32.29 13.21
N GLU A 357 21.33 33.57 12.93
CA GLU A 357 22.11 34.70 13.46
C GLU A 357 21.72 35.08 14.90
N GLY A 358 20.76 34.37 15.51
CA GLY A 358 20.34 34.52 16.90
C GLY A 358 19.54 35.79 17.21
N LEU A 359 18.90 36.40 16.22
CA LEU A 359 17.94 37.50 16.42
C LEU A 359 16.72 36.97 17.20
N GLN A 360 16.21 37.79 18.10
CA GLN A 360 15.06 37.47 18.95
C GLN A 360 13.78 38.19 18.51
N ARG A 361 13.93 39.21 17.66
CA ARG A 361 12.85 39.99 17.03
C ARG A 361 13.32 40.57 15.71
N ILE A 362 12.39 40.96 14.85
CA ILE A 362 12.66 41.67 13.61
C ILE A 362 11.96 43.02 13.70
N ASP A 363 12.74 44.08 13.84
CA ASP A 363 12.25 45.46 13.96
C ASP A 363 12.12 46.14 12.58
N GLN A 364 12.76 45.58 11.55
CA GLN A 364 12.71 46.06 10.17
C GLN A 364 13.16 44.98 9.17
N VAL A 365 12.59 45.04 7.96
CA VAL A 365 13.16 44.39 6.77
C VAL A 365 13.56 45.47 5.76
N ALA A 366 14.73 45.33 5.14
CA ALA A 366 15.25 46.23 4.11
C ALA A 366 15.78 45.46 2.91
N LEU A 367 15.70 46.04 1.71
CA LEU A 367 16.29 45.51 0.48
C LEU A 367 17.54 46.30 0.11
N SER A 368 18.48 45.64 -0.58
CA SER A 368 19.61 46.33 -1.22
C SER A 368 19.14 47.21 -2.37
N ASP A 369 19.94 48.19 -2.77
CA ASP A 369 19.60 49.10 -3.88
C ASP A 369 19.20 48.37 -5.17
N ASN A 370 19.82 47.22 -5.45
CA ASN A 370 19.51 46.37 -6.61
C ASN A 370 18.56 45.19 -6.29
N ALA A 371 17.97 45.17 -5.10
CA ALA A 371 17.10 44.11 -4.57
C ALA A 371 17.68 42.67 -4.63
N SER A 372 19.00 42.52 -4.74
CA SER A 372 19.65 41.20 -4.70
C SER A 372 19.68 40.58 -3.29
N ARG A 373 19.62 41.40 -2.24
CA ARG A 373 19.56 40.93 -0.85
C ARG A 373 18.46 41.60 -0.06
N ALA A 374 17.93 40.85 0.89
CA ALA A 374 17.04 41.33 1.94
C ALA A 374 17.70 41.14 3.31
N TRP A 375 17.51 42.10 4.22
CA TRP A 375 17.99 42.05 5.60
C TRP A 375 16.84 42.08 6.58
N ALA A 376 16.89 41.21 7.58
CA ALA A 376 16.12 41.32 8.81
C ALA A 376 17.00 42.02 9.86
N VAL A 377 16.48 43.07 10.51
CA VAL A 377 17.25 43.92 11.42
C VAL A 377 16.62 43.96 12.80
N GLN A 378 17.44 43.78 13.84
CA GLN A 378 17.08 43.96 15.24
C GLN A 378 17.87 45.14 15.81
N ARG A 379 17.17 46.18 16.26
CA ARG A 379 17.75 47.41 16.81
C ARG A 379 17.79 47.36 18.34
N PRO A 380 18.88 47.77 19.00
CA PRO A 380 18.91 47.86 20.46
C PRO A 380 17.88 48.89 20.98
N PRO A 381 17.19 48.60 22.11
CA PRO A 381 16.27 49.57 22.69
C PRO A 381 16.97 50.87 23.06
N GLY A 382 16.40 52.03 22.69
CA GLY A 382 16.89 53.35 23.09
C GLY A 382 18.14 53.86 22.36
N VAL A 383 18.70 53.10 21.41
CA VAL A 383 19.85 53.51 20.60
C VAL A 383 19.36 54.01 19.24
N ARG A 384 19.80 55.20 18.82
CA ARG A 384 19.43 55.80 17.52
C ARG A 384 20.47 55.56 16.42
N ASP A 385 21.66 55.12 16.81
CA ASP A 385 22.74 54.76 15.88
C ASP A 385 22.61 53.29 15.47
N HIS A 386 22.79 53.03 14.18
CA HIS A 386 22.66 51.71 13.55
C HIS A 386 23.89 50.81 13.76
N PHE A 387 24.97 51.33 14.38
CA PHE A 387 26.21 50.57 14.59
C PHE A 387 26.03 49.27 15.39
N PHE A 388 25.09 49.25 16.33
CA PHE A 388 24.83 48.09 17.19
C PHE A 388 23.66 47.22 16.70
N ASP A 389 23.18 47.46 15.49
CA ASP A 389 22.09 46.68 14.90
C ASP A 389 22.58 45.25 14.60
N ARG A 390 21.79 44.27 15.04
CA ARG A 390 21.99 42.88 14.60
C ARG A 390 21.22 42.67 13.33
N HIS A 391 21.81 41.97 12.37
CA HIS A 391 21.16 41.70 11.11
C HIS A 391 21.38 40.26 10.66
N ALA A 392 20.40 39.75 9.93
CA ALA A 392 20.52 38.55 9.13
C ALA A 392 20.18 38.91 7.68
N SER A 393 20.78 38.23 6.72
CA SER A 393 20.54 38.51 5.30
C SER A 393 20.26 37.27 4.49
N VAL A 394 19.44 37.40 3.46
CA VAL A 394 19.18 36.36 2.46
C VAL A 394 19.39 36.92 1.05
N ASP A 395 19.78 36.07 0.11
CA ASP A 395 19.65 36.39 -1.31
C ASP A 395 18.16 36.43 -1.66
N THR A 396 17.69 37.54 -2.22
CA THR A 396 16.25 37.77 -2.43
C THR A 396 15.68 36.83 -3.49
N ALA A 397 16.43 36.55 -4.57
CA ALA A 397 15.97 35.67 -5.64
C ALA A 397 15.87 34.22 -5.18
N GLN A 398 16.84 33.76 -4.38
CA GLN A 398 16.78 32.46 -3.74
C GLN A 398 15.64 32.40 -2.71
N ALA A 399 15.51 33.43 -1.86
CA ALA A 399 14.54 33.47 -0.77
C ALA A 399 13.09 33.43 -1.25
N VAL A 400 12.73 34.20 -2.29
CA VAL A 400 11.36 34.18 -2.84
C VAL A 400 11.01 32.81 -3.45
N ASN A 401 12.00 32.06 -3.94
CA ASN A 401 11.83 30.71 -4.48
C ASN A 401 12.01 29.60 -3.45
N THR A 402 12.38 29.95 -2.21
CA THR A 402 12.49 28.99 -1.10
C THR A 402 11.15 28.94 -0.39
N SER A 403 10.50 27.80 -0.39
CA SER A 403 9.16 27.69 0.17
C SER A 403 9.14 27.89 1.69
N VAL A 404 7.96 28.16 2.26
CA VAL A 404 7.81 28.29 3.72
C VAL A 404 8.19 26.99 4.44
N GLU A 405 7.88 25.84 3.85
CA GLU A 405 8.28 24.49 4.28
C GLU A 405 9.81 24.34 4.32
N GLN A 406 10.49 24.71 3.23
CA GLN A 406 11.96 24.65 3.15
C GLN A 406 12.61 25.58 4.18
N SER A 407 12.03 26.75 4.39
CA SER A 407 12.47 27.71 5.40
C SER A 407 12.22 27.21 6.83
N SER A 408 11.12 26.49 7.07
CA SER A 408 10.85 25.82 8.35
C SER A 408 11.88 24.75 8.68
N ALA A 409 12.27 23.94 7.70
CA ALA A 409 13.35 22.98 7.89
C ALA A 409 14.69 23.67 8.19
N ALA A 410 14.98 24.79 7.51
CA ALA A 410 16.19 25.59 7.77
C ALA A 410 16.21 26.20 9.18
N TRP A 411 15.06 26.62 9.70
CA TRP A 411 14.91 27.11 11.07
C TRP A 411 15.27 26.05 12.11
N GLU A 412 14.75 24.83 11.98
CA GLU A 412 15.06 23.75 12.92
C GLU A 412 16.54 23.37 12.90
N TRP A 413 17.12 23.31 11.70
CA TRP A 413 18.54 23.06 11.54
C TRP A 413 19.40 24.11 12.28
N ALA A 414 19.02 25.39 12.23
CA ALA A 414 19.70 26.45 12.95
C ALA A 414 19.67 26.26 14.48
N ILE A 415 18.53 25.83 15.03
CA ILE A 415 18.40 25.53 16.48
C ILE A 415 19.30 24.37 16.89
N GLN A 416 19.32 23.29 16.09
CA GLN A 416 20.17 22.14 16.36
C GLN A 416 21.66 22.52 16.37
N GLN A 417 22.11 23.33 15.40
CA GLN A 417 23.49 23.79 15.37
C GLN A 417 23.88 24.64 16.59
N GLN A 418 23.01 25.55 17.03
CA GLN A 418 23.26 26.37 18.22
C GLN A 418 23.35 25.52 19.49
N SER A 419 22.52 24.48 19.63
CA SER A 419 22.58 23.59 20.80
C SER A 419 23.85 22.74 20.86
N VAL A 420 24.34 22.24 19.72
CA VAL A 420 25.62 21.52 19.61
C VAL A 420 26.81 22.43 19.94
N GLN A 421 26.80 23.68 19.46
CA GLN A 421 27.84 24.66 19.78
C GLN A 421 27.84 25.05 21.26
N ALA A 422 26.66 25.21 21.88
CA ALA A 422 26.55 25.50 23.30
C ALA A 422 27.06 24.35 24.18
N GLN A 423 26.73 23.10 23.84
CA GLN A 423 27.21 21.92 24.57
C GLN A 423 28.73 21.77 24.49
N SER A 424 29.31 21.96 23.31
CA SER A 424 30.76 21.88 23.13
C SER A 424 31.52 23.00 23.85
N GLN A 425 30.95 24.22 23.95
CA GLN A 425 31.53 25.28 24.78
C GLN A 425 31.51 24.96 26.29
N VAL A 426 30.40 24.40 26.80
CA VAL A 426 30.30 23.99 28.22
C VAL A 426 31.26 22.85 28.54
N GLN A 427 31.42 21.89 27.63
CA GLN A 427 32.33 20.75 27.81
C GLN A 427 33.81 21.20 27.81
N ASN A 428 34.17 22.15 26.95
CA ASN A 428 35.51 22.75 26.93
C ASN A 428 35.78 23.61 28.18
N GLN A 429 34.78 24.32 28.72
CA GLN A 429 34.93 25.06 29.98
C GLN A 429 35.09 24.14 31.20
N ALA A 430 34.36 23.01 31.24
CA ALA A 430 34.48 22.02 32.31
C ALA A 430 35.85 21.30 32.31
N GLN A 431 36.41 21.02 31.13
CA GLN A 431 37.76 20.45 31.01
C GLN A 431 38.86 21.45 31.39
N GLY A 432 38.67 22.74 31.11
CA GLY A 432 39.61 23.80 31.52
C GLY A 432 39.68 24.01 33.04
N GLN A 433 38.56 23.87 33.76
CA GLN A 433 38.54 23.98 35.23
C GLN A 433 39.16 22.77 35.94
N ASN A 434 39.09 21.57 35.34
CA ASN A 434 39.62 20.36 35.96
C ASN A 434 41.15 20.20 35.83
N GLN A 435 41.83 21.05 35.06
CA GLN A 435 43.29 21.10 34.97
C GLN A 435 43.94 22.06 35.99
N GLN A 436 43.16 22.78 36.79
CA GLN A 436 43.68 23.71 37.82
C GLN A 436 43.67 23.14 39.25
N ILE A 437 43.26 21.88 39.44
CA ILE A 437 43.24 21.24 40.77
C ILE A 437 44.21 20.05 40.76
N GLU A 438 45.52 20.32 40.75
CA GLU A 438 46.53 19.34 41.21
C GLU A 438 46.80 19.53 42.72
N PRO A 439 46.92 18.44 43.50
CA PRO A 439 47.12 18.51 44.94
C PRO A 439 48.57 18.88 45.30
N ALA A 440 48.72 19.80 46.26
CA ALA A 440 50.02 20.14 46.84
C ALA A 440 50.70 18.88 47.43
N GLY A 441 51.90 18.57 46.92
CA GLY A 441 52.70 17.41 47.32
C GLY A 441 53.23 17.45 48.77
N PRO A 442 53.72 16.31 49.30
CA PRO A 442 54.02 16.13 50.72
C PRO A 442 55.31 16.85 51.15
N ALA A 443 55.27 17.45 52.34
CA ALA A 443 56.38 18.15 52.96
C ALA A 443 57.53 17.18 53.36
N MET A 444 58.74 17.49 52.89
CA MET A 444 59.99 16.83 53.30
C MET A 444 60.32 17.10 54.77
N GLN A 445 60.58 16.01 55.51
CA GLN A 445 61.34 16.03 56.76
C GLN A 445 62.82 16.35 56.46
N ILE A 446 63.33 17.43 57.05
CA ILE A 446 64.77 17.69 57.15
C ILE A 446 65.23 17.18 58.51
N ARG A 447 66.13 16.19 58.51
CA ARG A 447 67.01 15.89 59.64
C ARG A 447 68.14 16.92 59.67
N GLN A 448 68.23 17.69 60.76
CA GLN A 448 69.40 17.76 61.64
C GLN A 448 69.01 18.40 62.96
#